data_AF-A0A7W0S055-F1
#
_entry.id   AF-A0A7W0S055-F1
#
_cell.length_a   1.000
_cell.length_b   1.000
_cell.length_c   1.000
_cell.angle_alpha   90.00
_cell.angle_beta   90.00
_cell.angle_gamma   90.00
#
_symmetry.space_group_name_H-M   'P 1'
#
loop_
_entity.id
_entity.type
_entity.pdbx_description
1 polymer ?
#
loop_
_entity_poly.entity_id
_entity_poly.type
_entity_poly.pdbx_seq_one_letter_code
_entity_poly.pdbx_strand_id
1 'polypeptide(L)'
;MIDVEPLIREELERRVPPTEPDLADWGSVLRRAGEPGRRRRLRSGAVALLIVAALALAASPLGGAIVRGVGGFSSWLVGEPGKPATETEQQRFEQAGERSWADFPERPALRELIHAEVGGATYTLYGFRSGNAFCLRLVVLGIRGAGPQLGCLPRHELEQSRDLAIPLKANVGFGHVGRLPRTIADPPTVSRALASFGFAADSARRIELVSDDGTSPALLASGAFLHVLDRPSRGTWIRSALARDESRRAHVVPILLATQEQPSGSLPLSAKGPARVERQVRGGTIGWFTQREPRGAPLEGSPRLPPRLGACCLLGAFARVIQPDARDFLRMLVAESDLGRQPEGEEICRYLITRGGVGGGCAPAKQLFSRGPLALSWGFSGVGQQFWIVSGLASDEVARVEVFLGTGEQRPAPLRDNVVIVRVQAAKFPARIVAYDARGRVIGIETIGAQRGDGARPVGAWRVVLRAQANPGPLALLHVARSSVGGRCLQLELVDHSASRRCYPASSRRPLELSQQSTRRAAFVYGRAAADVASVELRYRDGDVETVKPVRGLLLHAVPSRHARDGHRLTIAVARDAEGNEVTRQRLGSQPAP
;
A
#
# COMPACT_ATOMS: atom_id res chain seq x y z
N MET A 1 41.88 5.04 -23.30
CA MET A 1 41.09 4.15 -22.41
C MET A 1 41.97 2.93 -22.20
N ILE A 2 42.54 2.77 -21.01
CA ILE A 2 43.45 1.65 -20.72
C ILE A 2 42.59 0.43 -20.47
N ASP A 3 42.83 -0.64 -21.22
CA ASP A 3 42.19 -1.94 -21.02
C ASP A 3 42.76 -2.55 -19.73
N VAL A 4 41.93 -2.58 -18.69
CA VAL A 4 42.28 -3.02 -17.33
C VAL A 4 42.02 -4.51 -17.11
N GLU A 5 41.34 -5.18 -18.04
CA GLU A 5 41.00 -6.61 -17.96
C GLU A 5 42.25 -7.52 -17.87
N PRO A 6 43.32 -7.29 -18.67
CA PRO A 6 44.51 -8.14 -18.61
C PRO A 6 45.25 -7.99 -17.28
N LEU A 7 45.30 -6.77 -16.75
CA LEU A 7 45.99 -6.44 -15.49
C LEU A 7 45.31 -7.08 -14.27
N ILE A 8 43.98 -7.14 -14.29
CA ILE A 8 43.19 -7.77 -13.22
C ILE A 8 43.39 -9.29 -13.23
N ARG A 9 43.41 -9.92 -14.43
CA ARG A 9 43.63 -11.36 -14.55
C ARG A 9 45.03 -11.75 -14.07
N GLU A 10 46.04 -10.98 -14.45
CA GLU A 10 47.43 -11.24 -14.08
C GLU A 10 47.65 -11.10 -12.56
N GLU A 11 47.03 -10.12 -11.89
CA GLU A 11 47.12 -9.99 -10.43
C GLU A 11 46.33 -11.06 -9.66
N LEU A 12 45.22 -11.55 -10.20
CA LEU A 12 44.47 -12.66 -9.62
C LEU A 12 45.27 -13.97 -9.69
N GLU A 13 45.89 -14.26 -10.83
CA GLU A 13 46.76 -15.43 -10.99
C GLU A 13 48.01 -15.36 -10.11
N ARG A 14 48.52 -14.15 -9.85
CA ARG A 14 49.69 -13.94 -8.97
C ARG A 14 49.38 -14.08 -7.47
N ARG A 15 48.15 -13.77 -7.04
CA ARG A 15 47.76 -13.75 -5.62
C ARG A 15 47.00 -14.98 -5.14
N VAL A 16 46.47 -15.79 -6.06
CA VAL A 16 45.78 -17.04 -5.72
C VAL A 16 46.72 -18.20 -6.04
N PRO A 17 47.30 -18.88 -5.03
CA PRO A 17 48.11 -20.06 -5.30
C PRO A 17 47.27 -21.08 -6.07
N PRO A 18 47.81 -21.74 -7.11
CA PRO A 18 47.12 -22.83 -7.77
C PRO A 18 46.76 -23.88 -6.71
N THR A 19 45.47 -24.17 -6.60
CA THR A 19 44.96 -25.15 -5.64
C THR A 19 45.46 -26.52 -6.06
N GLU A 20 46.24 -27.19 -5.22
CA GLU A 20 46.66 -28.56 -5.46
C GLU A 20 45.41 -29.44 -5.68
N PRO A 21 45.35 -30.23 -6.76
CA PRO A 21 44.14 -30.97 -7.15
C PRO A 21 43.75 -32.11 -6.19
N ASP A 22 44.50 -32.34 -5.10
CA ASP A 22 44.37 -33.53 -4.26
C ASP A 22 43.80 -33.30 -2.84
N LEU A 23 43.34 -32.08 -2.51
CA LEU A 23 42.78 -31.80 -1.16
C LEU A 23 41.25 -31.87 -1.05
N ALA A 24 40.56 -32.40 -2.06
CA ALA A 24 39.12 -32.66 -1.98
C ALA A 24 38.81 -34.17 -1.95
N ASP A 25 39.30 -34.89 -0.94
CA ASP A 25 38.83 -36.27 -0.64
C ASP A 25 37.40 -36.23 -0.05
N TRP A 26 36.43 -35.94 -0.92
CA TRP A 26 35.00 -36.08 -0.64
C TRP A 26 34.63 -37.51 -0.21
N GLY A 27 35.45 -38.51 -0.55
CA GLY A 27 35.32 -39.88 -0.09
C GLY A 27 35.57 -40.06 1.42
N SER A 28 36.40 -39.22 2.04
CA SER A 28 36.56 -39.12 3.50
C SER A 28 35.32 -38.57 4.19
N VAL A 29 34.68 -37.55 3.58
CA VAL A 29 33.45 -36.92 4.10
C VAL A 29 32.29 -37.91 4.04
N LEU A 30 32.14 -38.63 2.93
CA LEU A 30 31.08 -39.62 2.76
C LEU A 30 31.29 -40.87 3.62
N ARG A 31 32.54 -41.27 3.92
CA ARG A 31 32.84 -42.34 4.89
C ARG A 31 32.46 -41.96 6.33
N ARG A 32 32.65 -40.70 6.71
CA ARG A 32 32.27 -40.20 8.05
C ARG A 32 30.76 -40.06 8.24
N ALA A 33 29.99 -39.97 7.15
CA ALA A 33 28.54 -39.84 7.17
C ALA A 33 27.76 -41.14 7.43
N GLY A 34 28.43 -42.28 7.61
CA GLY A 34 27.87 -43.44 8.32
C GLY A 34 26.63 -44.10 7.71
N GLU A 35 26.66 -44.49 6.43
CA GLU A 35 25.66 -45.44 5.92
C GLU A 35 26.08 -46.90 6.21
N PRO A 36 25.25 -47.71 6.90
CA PRO A 36 25.51 -49.12 7.11
C PRO A 36 25.36 -49.88 5.79
N GLY A 37 26.44 -50.53 5.37
CA GLY A 37 26.50 -51.30 4.13
C GLY A 37 25.56 -52.50 4.11
N ARG A 38 24.70 -52.58 3.09
CA ARG A 38 24.03 -53.83 2.70
C ARG A 38 24.16 -54.07 1.18
N ARG A 39 25.07 -54.99 0.85
CA ARG A 39 25.18 -55.86 -0.33
C ARG A 39 25.09 -55.22 -1.73
N ARG A 40 26.29 -55.00 -2.30
CA ARG A 40 26.60 -55.05 -3.74
C ARG A 40 26.16 -56.39 -4.35
N ARG A 41 25.18 -56.35 -5.26
CA ARG A 41 25.07 -57.15 -6.50
C ARG A 41 23.69 -56.86 -7.09
N LEU A 42 23.61 -55.87 -8.00
CA LEU A 42 22.54 -55.55 -8.97
C LEU A 42 22.55 -54.03 -9.25
N ARG A 43 23.57 -53.51 -9.95
CA ARG A 43 23.59 -52.12 -10.42
C ARG A 43 24.15 -52.01 -11.84
N SER A 44 23.43 -52.63 -12.78
CA SER A 44 23.48 -52.27 -14.20
C SER A 44 22.08 -51.97 -14.77
N GLY A 45 21.01 -52.06 -13.96
CA GLY A 45 19.62 -51.79 -14.38
C GLY A 45 18.96 -50.53 -13.81
N ALA A 46 19.51 -49.92 -12.75
CA ALA A 46 18.83 -48.85 -12.01
C ALA A 46 18.90 -47.46 -12.68
N VAL A 47 19.91 -47.20 -13.52
CA VAL A 47 20.05 -45.91 -14.21
C VAL A 47 19.07 -45.80 -15.38
N ALA A 48 18.79 -46.90 -16.09
CA ALA A 48 17.76 -46.93 -17.12
C ALA A 48 16.34 -46.74 -16.54
N LEU A 49 16.08 -47.32 -15.36
CA LEU A 49 14.77 -47.20 -14.68
C LEU A 49 14.49 -45.78 -14.15
N LEU A 50 15.51 -45.01 -13.75
CA LEU A 50 15.35 -43.61 -13.35
C LEU A 50 15.04 -42.69 -14.54
N ILE A 51 15.64 -42.94 -15.70
CA ILE A 51 15.36 -42.18 -16.93
C ILE A 51 13.95 -42.52 -17.46
N VAL A 52 13.56 -43.80 -17.43
CA VAL A 52 12.19 -44.23 -17.80
C VAL A 52 11.17 -43.71 -16.79
N ALA A 53 11.45 -43.66 -15.48
CA ALA A 53 10.55 -43.08 -14.49
C ALA A 53 10.39 -41.56 -14.66
N ALA A 54 11.46 -40.83 -15.00
CA ALA A 54 11.39 -39.40 -15.30
C ALA A 54 10.58 -39.12 -16.58
N LEU A 55 10.76 -39.92 -17.63
CA LEU A 55 9.98 -39.83 -18.87
C LEU A 55 8.51 -40.27 -18.69
N ALA A 56 8.27 -41.30 -17.87
CA ALA A 56 6.92 -41.77 -17.54
C ALA A 56 6.17 -40.77 -16.66
N LEU A 57 6.86 -40.07 -15.75
CA LEU A 57 6.27 -38.97 -14.98
C LEU A 57 5.87 -37.82 -15.90
N ALA A 58 6.70 -37.46 -16.89
CA ALA A 58 6.38 -36.43 -17.89
C ALA A 58 5.19 -36.80 -18.80
N ALA A 59 4.99 -38.10 -19.09
CA ALA A 59 3.88 -38.60 -19.91
C ALA A 59 2.60 -38.96 -19.11
N SER A 60 2.69 -39.02 -17.77
CA SER A 60 1.54 -39.37 -16.92
C SER A 60 0.57 -38.18 -16.71
N PRO A 61 -0.74 -38.43 -16.50
CA PRO A 61 -1.71 -37.39 -16.16
C PRO A 61 -1.33 -36.58 -14.91
N LEU A 62 -0.53 -37.18 -14.02
CA LEU A 62 -0.02 -36.57 -12.79
C LEU A 62 1.16 -35.60 -13.03
N GLY A 63 2.04 -35.87 -13.99
CA GLY A 63 3.10 -34.92 -14.38
C GLY A 63 2.54 -33.67 -15.05
N GLY A 64 1.49 -33.84 -15.85
CA GLY A 64 0.73 -32.72 -16.40
C GLY A 64 0.00 -31.87 -15.33
N ALA A 65 -0.22 -32.39 -14.12
CA ALA A 65 -0.79 -31.63 -13.00
C ALA A 65 0.25 -30.79 -12.26
N ILE A 66 1.53 -31.21 -12.24
CA ILE A 66 2.63 -30.45 -11.62
C ILE A 66 3.06 -29.30 -12.53
N VAL A 67 3.09 -29.50 -13.87
CA VAL A 67 3.32 -28.41 -14.83
C VAL A 67 2.14 -27.42 -14.88
N ARG A 68 0.90 -27.88 -14.65
CA ARG A 68 -0.27 -27.00 -14.43
C ARG A 68 -0.33 -26.37 -13.03
N GLY A 69 0.56 -26.78 -12.12
CA GLY A 69 0.63 -26.29 -10.73
C GLY A 69 1.52 -25.07 -10.55
N VAL A 70 2.38 -24.75 -11.53
CA VAL A 70 3.08 -23.46 -11.57
C VAL A 70 2.06 -22.44 -12.07
N GLY A 71 1.53 -21.63 -11.15
CA GLY A 71 0.49 -20.63 -11.40
C GLY A 71 0.80 -19.87 -12.69
N GLY A 72 -0.23 -19.64 -13.50
CA GLY A 72 -0.10 -19.24 -14.90
C GLY A 72 0.61 -17.92 -15.16
N PHE A 73 1.43 -17.37 -14.27
CA PHE A 73 2.22 -16.14 -14.43
C PHE A 73 3.71 -16.45 -14.64
N SER A 74 4.04 -17.53 -15.34
CA SER A 74 5.43 -17.99 -15.53
C SER A 74 6.29 -16.95 -16.25
N SER A 75 5.70 -16.20 -17.20
CA SER A 75 6.36 -15.05 -17.85
C SER A 75 6.88 -14.03 -16.83
N TRP A 76 6.15 -13.80 -15.74
CA TRP A 76 6.54 -12.92 -14.65
C TRP A 76 7.43 -13.56 -13.60
N LEU A 77 7.29 -14.85 -13.33
CA LEU A 77 8.04 -15.53 -12.27
C LEU A 77 9.44 -15.96 -12.70
N VAL A 78 9.59 -16.41 -13.95
CA VAL A 78 10.83 -16.96 -14.51
C VAL A 78 11.25 -16.30 -15.83
N GLY A 79 10.31 -15.72 -16.58
CA GLY A 79 10.61 -15.10 -17.89
C GLY A 79 11.18 -13.68 -17.81
N GLU A 80 11.11 -12.96 -18.93
CA GLU A 80 11.27 -11.50 -18.98
C GLU A 80 10.09 -10.94 -19.77
N PRO A 81 9.03 -10.45 -19.10
CA PRO A 81 7.83 -10.02 -19.80
C PRO A 81 8.11 -8.71 -20.55
N GLY A 82 7.77 -8.69 -21.84
CA GLY A 82 7.90 -7.53 -22.72
C GLY A 82 9.31 -7.32 -23.28
N LYS A 83 9.51 -6.17 -23.93
CA LYS A 83 10.81 -5.77 -24.49
C LYS A 83 11.49 -4.76 -23.53
N PRO A 84 12.82 -4.62 -23.55
CA PRO A 84 13.48 -3.56 -22.79
C PRO A 84 12.87 -2.18 -23.07
N ALA A 85 12.70 -1.37 -22.03
CA ALA A 85 12.35 0.04 -22.20
C ALA A 85 13.47 0.77 -22.95
N THR A 86 13.14 1.91 -23.56
CA THR A 86 14.17 2.77 -24.15
C THR A 86 15.15 3.24 -23.08
N GLU A 87 16.41 3.46 -23.45
CA GLU A 87 17.44 3.90 -22.51
C GLU A 87 17.04 5.20 -21.81
N THR A 88 16.46 6.16 -22.55
CA THR A 88 15.94 7.41 -21.98
C THR A 88 14.87 7.18 -20.92
N GLU A 89 13.96 6.21 -21.12
CA GLU A 89 12.92 5.94 -20.14
C GLU A 89 13.46 5.19 -18.92
N GLN A 90 14.40 4.26 -19.12
CA GLN A 90 15.13 3.59 -18.04
C GLN A 90 15.85 4.62 -17.16
N GLN A 91 16.62 5.54 -17.77
CA GLN A 91 17.32 6.60 -17.04
C GLN A 91 16.35 7.53 -16.29
N ARG A 92 15.23 7.93 -16.90
CA ARG A 92 14.20 8.74 -16.20
C ARG A 92 13.60 7.99 -15.01
N PHE A 93 13.39 6.68 -15.16
CA PHE A 93 12.86 5.83 -14.10
C PHE A 93 13.87 5.67 -12.95
N GLU A 94 15.15 5.48 -13.26
CA GLU A 94 16.23 5.44 -12.28
C GLU A 94 16.37 6.77 -11.55
N GLN A 95 16.44 7.89 -12.26
CA GLN A 95 16.48 9.24 -11.66
C GLN A 95 15.24 9.56 -10.83
N ALA A 96 14.07 9.04 -11.19
CA ALA A 96 12.87 9.15 -10.36
C ALA A 96 12.98 8.26 -9.10
N GLY A 97 13.61 7.09 -9.23
CA GLY A 97 13.91 6.17 -8.14
C GLY A 97 14.93 6.73 -7.15
N GLU A 98 16.01 7.34 -7.61
CA GLU A 98 17.03 8.01 -6.79
C GLU A 98 16.47 9.18 -5.99
N ARG A 99 15.37 9.79 -6.47
CA ARG A 99 14.62 10.82 -5.75
C ARG A 99 13.56 10.24 -4.80
N SER A 100 13.29 8.94 -4.89
CA SER A 100 12.35 8.23 -4.03
C SER A 100 13.09 7.57 -2.87
N TRP A 101 12.51 7.56 -1.68
CA TRP A 101 13.14 6.94 -0.51
C TRP A 101 12.97 5.44 -0.43
N ALA A 102 11.99 4.94 -1.18
CA ALA A 102 11.77 3.52 -1.36
C ALA A 102 12.84 2.97 -2.32
N ASP A 103 14.09 3.35 -2.10
CA ASP A 103 15.25 2.96 -2.88
C ASP A 103 15.16 1.45 -3.18
N PHE A 104 15.47 1.08 -4.41
CA PHE A 104 15.29 -0.30 -4.79
C PHE A 104 16.49 -1.10 -4.30
N PRO A 105 16.30 -2.30 -3.72
CA PRO A 105 17.42 -3.13 -3.31
C PRO A 105 18.37 -3.44 -4.47
N GLU A 106 17.87 -3.42 -5.70
CA GLU A 106 18.61 -3.64 -6.95
C GLU A 106 18.17 -2.59 -7.97
N ARG A 107 18.97 -2.30 -9.00
CA ARG A 107 18.53 -1.45 -10.12
C ARG A 107 17.56 -2.22 -11.02
N PRO A 108 16.24 -1.97 -10.95
CA PRO A 108 15.27 -2.72 -11.73
C PRO A 108 15.38 -2.45 -13.23
N ALA A 109 15.40 -3.51 -14.02
CA ALA A 109 15.23 -3.43 -15.46
C ALA A 109 13.76 -3.12 -15.79
N LEU A 110 13.51 -1.98 -16.43
CA LEU A 110 12.21 -1.59 -16.95
C LEU A 110 11.97 -2.27 -18.31
N ARG A 111 10.77 -2.80 -18.48
CA ARG A 111 10.32 -3.47 -19.71
C ARG A 111 9.02 -2.83 -20.19
N GLU A 112 8.91 -2.54 -21.48
CA GLU A 112 7.66 -2.12 -22.10
C GLU A 112 6.78 -3.35 -22.36
N LEU A 113 5.56 -3.34 -21.83
CA LEU A 113 4.62 -4.46 -21.92
C LEU A 113 3.52 -4.20 -22.95
N ILE A 114 2.89 -3.03 -22.84
CA ILE A 114 1.76 -2.60 -23.68
C ILE A 114 1.97 -1.14 -24.05
N HIS A 115 1.77 -0.82 -25.33
CA HIS A 115 1.74 0.53 -25.86
C HIS A 115 0.41 0.74 -26.57
N ALA A 116 -0.26 1.86 -26.33
CA ALA A 116 -1.56 2.15 -26.90
C ALA A 116 -1.77 3.65 -27.14
N GLU A 117 -2.48 3.99 -28.20
CA GLU A 117 -2.96 5.35 -28.47
C GLU A 117 -4.48 5.40 -28.35
N VAL A 118 -4.99 6.21 -27.43
CA VAL A 118 -6.42 6.31 -27.11
C VAL A 118 -6.77 7.78 -26.86
N GLY A 119 -7.75 8.32 -27.58
CA GLY A 119 -8.21 9.70 -27.37
C GLY A 119 -7.15 10.79 -27.63
N GLY A 120 -6.23 10.54 -28.57
CA GLY A 120 -5.10 11.43 -28.89
C GLY A 120 -4.03 11.49 -27.79
N ALA A 121 -3.98 10.49 -26.91
CA ALA A 121 -2.98 10.34 -25.87
C ALA A 121 -2.31 8.97 -25.97
N THR A 122 -1.05 8.91 -25.58
CA THR A 122 -0.24 7.68 -25.61
C THR A 122 -0.15 7.10 -24.20
N TYR A 123 -0.44 5.81 -24.06
CA TYR A 123 -0.39 5.05 -22.83
C TYR A 123 0.65 3.95 -22.98
N THR A 124 1.71 4.01 -22.17
CA THR A 124 2.72 2.96 -22.12
C THR A 124 2.73 2.31 -20.75
N LEU A 125 2.39 1.03 -20.71
CA LEU A 125 2.46 0.20 -19.52
C LEU A 125 3.82 -0.49 -19.47
N TYR A 126 4.60 -0.15 -18.45
CA TYR A 126 5.88 -0.77 -18.16
C TYR A 126 5.75 -1.77 -17.02
N GLY A 127 6.63 -2.77 -17.04
CA GLY A 127 6.83 -3.77 -16.00
C GLY A 127 8.24 -3.75 -15.46
N PHE A 128 8.41 -4.05 -14.17
CA PHE A 128 9.71 -4.31 -13.59
C PHE A 128 9.62 -5.17 -12.32
N ARG A 129 10.74 -5.76 -11.95
CA ARG A 129 10.92 -6.53 -10.71
C ARG A 129 11.74 -5.72 -9.72
N SER A 130 11.42 -5.78 -8.44
CA SER A 130 12.24 -5.21 -7.38
C SER A 130 12.23 -6.16 -6.19
N GLY A 131 13.28 -6.97 -6.08
CA GLY A 131 13.39 -8.09 -5.15
C GLY A 131 12.15 -9.01 -5.17
N ASN A 132 11.36 -9.02 -4.09
CA ASN A 132 10.15 -9.81 -3.92
C ASN A 132 8.88 -9.10 -4.43
N ALA A 133 8.99 -7.99 -5.17
CA ALA A 133 7.83 -7.28 -5.70
C ALA A 133 7.81 -7.26 -7.23
N PHE A 134 6.62 -7.46 -7.80
CA PHE A 134 6.34 -7.20 -9.21
C PHE A 134 5.55 -5.90 -9.32
N CYS A 135 5.98 -5.03 -10.21
CA CYS A 135 5.43 -3.69 -10.35
C CYS A 135 5.03 -3.38 -11.79
N LEU A 136 3.92 -2.66 -11.93
CA LEU A 136 3.46 -2.07 -13.18
C LEU A 136 3.43 -0.55 -13.07
N ARG A 137 3.97 0.12 -14.08
CA ARG A 137 4.03 1.58 -14.18
C ARG A 137 3.38 2.05 -15.48
N LEU A 138 2.25 2.74 -15.38
CA LEU A 138 1.57 3.36 -16.51
C LEU A 138 2.04 4.80 -16.69
N VAL A 139 2.62 5.11 -17.85
CA VAL A 139 2.97 6.46 -18.30
C VAL A 139 1.95 6.93 -19.32
N VAL A 140 1.53 8.18 -19.19
CA VAL A 140 0.55 8.79 -20.08
C VAL A 140 1.12 10.09 -20.65
N LEU A 141 1.19 10.17 -21.98
CA LEU A 141 1.63 11.35 -22.73
C LEU A 141 0.44 11.93 -23.51
N GLY A 142 0.44 13.24 -23.77
CA GLY A 142 -0.67 13.93 -24.45
C GLY A 142 -1.80 14.41 -23.53
N ILE A 143 -1.76 14.08 -22.24
CA ILE A 143 -2.70 14.60 -21.23
C ILE A 143 -1.94 15.50 -20.24
N ARG A 144 -2.25 16.80 -20.25
CA ARG A 144 -1.62 17.79 -19.36
C ARG A 144 -1.83 17.41 -17.89
N GLY A 145 -0.74 17.36 -17.12
CA GLY A 145 -0.77 17.06 -15.69
C GLY A 145 -0.92 15.57 -15.35
N ALA A 146 -0.98 14.68 -16.35
CA ALA A 146 -0.91 13.24 -16.11
C ALA A 146 0.48 12.85 -15.60
N GLY A 147 0.56 12.35 -14.36
CA GLY A 147 1.76 11.75 -13.81
C GLY A 147 1.74 10.23 -13.95
N PRO A 148 2.92 9.56 -13.92
CA PRO A 148 2.99 8.11 -13.98
C PRO A 148 2.28 7.46 -12.80
N GLN A 149 1.65 6.31 -13.03
CA GLN A 149 0.91 5.56 -12.02
C GLN A 149 1.61 4.24 -11.76
N LEU A 150 2.00 4.01 -10.50
CA LEU A 150 2.67 2.79 -10.07
C LEU A 150 1.76 1.94 -9.20
N GLY A 151 1.69 0.63 -9.48
CA GLY A 151 1.09 -0.39 -8.62
C GLY A 151 2.03 -1.57 -8.51
N CYS A 152 2.10 -2.21 -7.34
CA CYS A 152 2.95 -3.37 -7.12
C CYS A 152 2.25 -4.41 -6.26
N LEU A 153 2.56 -5.68 -6.50
CA LEU A 153 2.18 -6.80 -5.64
C LEU A 153 3.43 -7.59 -5.20
N PRO A 154 3.37 -8.30 -4.08
CA PRO A 154 4.44 -9.19 -3.67
C PRO A 154 4.44 -10.48 -4.51
N ARG A 155 5.62 -11.07 -4.68
CA ARG A 155 5.89 -12.20 -5.57
C ARG A 155 5.02 -13.42 -5.30
N HIS A 156 4.81 -13.73 -4.02
CA HIS A 156 4.01 -14.87 -3.62
C HIS A 156 2.55 -14.76 -4.07
N GLU A 157 2.03 -13.55 -4.32
CA GLU A 157 0.67 -13.39 -4.87
C GLU A 157 0.60 -13.94 -6.29
N LEU A 158 1.65 -13.81 -7.12
CA LEU A 158 1.66 -14.45 -8.45
C LEU A 158 1.88 -15.96 -8.34
N GLU A 159 2.78 -16.40 -7.44
CA GLU A 159 3.11 -17.82 -7.27
C GLU A 159 1.90 -18.65 -6.82
N GLN A 160 1.05 -18.08 -5.97
CA GLN A 160 -0.08 -18.78 -5.36
C GLN A 160 -1.41 -18.47 -6.04
N SER A 161 -1.46 -17.47 -6.94
CA SER A 161 -2.72 -17.09 -7.59
C SER A 161 -3.18 -18.17 -8.58
N ARG A 162 -4.50 -18.42 -8.52
CA ARG A 162 -5.23 -19.21 -9.50
C ARG A 162 -6.10 -18.33 -10.41
N ASP A 163 -6.06 -17.03 -10.20
CA ASP A 163 -6.82 -16.08 -11.00
C ASP A 163 -6.15 -15.89 -12.36
N LEU A 164 -6.96 -15.73 -13.41
CA LEU A 164 -6.46 -15.43 -14.76
C LEU A 164 -6.00 -13.97 -14.89
N ALA A 165 -6.40 -13.09 -13.99
CA ALA A 165 -6.00 -11.71 -13.96
C ALA A 165 -5.96 -11.19 -12.51
N ILE A 166 -4.99 -10.32 -12.22
CA ILE A 166 -4.83 -9.66 -10.93
C ILE A 166 -4.77 -8.14 -11.18
N PRO A 167 -5.90 -7.43 -11.02
CA PRO A 167 -5.94 -5.98 -11.07
C PRO A 167 -4.99 -5.39 -10.03
N LEU A 168 -4.10 -4.50 -10.47
CA LEU A 168 -3.24 -3.72 -9.56
C LEU A 168 -3.84 -2.35 -9.28
N LYS A 169 -4.30 -1.70 -10.34
CA LYS A 169 -4.97 -0.41 -10.29
C LYS A 169 -6.22 -0.43 -11.17
N ALA A 170 -7.29 0.16 -10.66
CA ALA A 170 -8.53 0.34 -11.40
C ALA A 170 -9.07 1.75 -11.23
N ASN A 171 -9.76 2.24 -12.25
CA ASN A 171 -10.41 3.55 -12.22
C ASN A 171 -9.46 4.72 -11.92
N VAL A 172 -8.27 4.70 -12.53
CA VAL A 172 -7.29 5.77 -12.39
C VAL A 172 -7.60 6.87 -13.39
N GLY A 173 -8.06 8.03 -12.92
CA GLY A 173 -8.38 9.18 -13.75
C GLY A 173 -7.14 9.93 -14.23
N PHE A 174 -7.14 10.34 -15.50
CA PHE A 174 -6.10 11.17 -16.12
C PHE A 174 -6.71 12.40 -16.77
N GLY A 175 -6.22 13.58 -16.38
CA GLY A 175 -6.71 14.86 -16.87
C GLY A 175 -8.20 15.08 -16.59
N HIS A 176 -8.74 16.17 -17.12
CA HIS A 176 -10.15 16.51 -16.97
C HIS A 176 -10.70 17.08 -18.28
N VAL A 177 -11.99 16.87 -18.53
CA VAL A 177 -12.74 17.48 -19.64
C VAL A 177 -13.62 18.57 -19.08
N GLY A 178 -13.70 19.68 -19.83
CA GLY A 178 -14.47 20.85 -19.45
C GLY A 178 -13.67 21.83 -18.59
N ARG A 179 -14.33 22.92 -18.21
CA ARG A 179 -13.75 23.88 -17.27
C ARG A 179 -13.72 23.24 -15.89
N LEU A 180 -12.61 23.44 -15.17
CA LEU A 180 -12.59 23.15 -13.73
C LEU A 180 -13.76 23.91 -13.09
N PRO A 181 -14.57 23.26 -12.23
CA PRO A 181 -15.64 23.93 -11.51
C PRO A 181 -15.09 25.20 -10.86
N ARG A 182 -15.66 26.35 -11.18
CA ARG A 182 -15.40 27.62 -10.48
C ARG A 182 -16.41 27.83 -9.37
N THR A 183 -17.60 27.28 -9.55
CA THR A 183 -18.72 27.36 -8.61
C THR A 183 -19.29 25.98 -8.32
N ILE A 184 -20.14 25.90 -7.30
CA ILE A 184 -20.90 24.69 -6.97
C ILE A 184 -21.85 24.22 -8.08
N ALA A 185 -22.34 25.19 -8.88
CA ALA A 185 -23.34 24.92 -9.90
C ALA A 185 -22.67 24.38 -11.16
N ASP A 186 -21.35 24.59 -11.25
CA ASP A 186 -20.55 23.99 -12.30
C ASP A 186 -20.51 22.48 -12.06
N PRO A 187 -20.79 21.71 -13.09
CA PRO A 187 -20.92 20.29 -12.93
C PRO A 187 -19.52 19.68 -12.72
N PRO A 188 -19.37 18.61 -11.90
CA PRO A 188 -18.06 18.09 -11.53
C PRO A 188 -17.26 17.70 -12.77
N THR A 189 -15.95 17.92 -12.71
CA THR A 189 -15.04 17.54 -13.79
C THR A 189 -15.12 16.05 -14.03
N VAL A 190 -15.19 15.69 -15.30
CA VAL A 190 -15.09 14.30 -15.73
C VAL A 190 -13.63 14.05 -16.10
N SER A 191 -13.06 12.94 -15.68
CA SER A 191 -11.69 12.59 -16.09
C SER A 191 -11.61 12.52 -17.62
N ARG A 192 -10.52 13.03 -18.20
CA ARG A 192 -10.33 12.93 -19.66
C ARG A 192 -10.14 11.48 -20.09
N ALA A 193 -9.47 10.68 -19.27
CA ALA A 193 -9.42 9.26 -19.45
C ALA A 193 -9.48 8.53 -18.11
N LEU A 194 -9.92 7.29 -18.14
CA LEU A 194 -9.93 6.39 -16.98
C LEU A 194 -9.21 5.11 -17.37
N ALA A 195 -8.18 4.72 -16.62
CA ALA A 195 -7.44 3.49 -16.90
C ALA A 195 -7.51 2.47 -15.76
N SER A 196 -7.48 1.19 -16.14
CA SER A 196 -7.31 0.05 -15.25
C SER A 196 -6.26 -0.89 -15.82
N PHE A 197 -5.37 -1.41 -14.96
CA PHE A 197 -4.30 -2.31 -15.39
C PHE A 197 -3.90 -3.28 -14.29
N GLY A 198 -3.30 -4.40 -14.70
CA GLY A 198 -2.89 -5.46 -13.80
C GLY A 198 -2.13 -6.56 -14.53
N PHE A 199 -1.84 -7.63 -13.80
CA PHE A 199 -1.18 -8.82 -14.34
C PHE A 199 -2.22 -9.74 -14.96
N ALA A 200 -1.81 -10.47 -15.98
CA ALA A 200 -2.59 -11.51 -16.62
C ALA A 200 -1.80 -12.81 -16.65
N ALA A 201 -2.47 -13.92 -16.41
CA ALA A 201 -1.87 -15.23 -16.57
C ALA A 201 -1.56 -15.49 -18.06
N ASP A 202 -0.50 -16.21 -18.35
CA ASP A 202 -0.08 -16.80 -19.62
C ASP A 202 -1.21 -17.62 -20.27
N SER A 203 -2.13 -18.19 -19.48
CA SER A 203 -3.32 -18.89 -19.98
C SER A 203 -4.48 -17.95 -20.32
N ALA A 204 -4.44 -16.69 -19.88
CA ALA A 204 -5.46 -15.71 -20.25
C ALA A 204 -5.39 -15.42 -21.75
N ARG A 205 -6.55 -15.40 -22.40
CA ARG A 205 -6.69 -15.12 -23.83
C ARG A 205 -7.47 -13.83 -24.09
N ARG A 206 -8.37 -13.48 -23.18
CA ARG A 206 -9.18 -12.26 -23.26
C ARG A 206 -9.46 -11.74 -21.86
N ILE A 207 -9.38 -10.44 -21.69
CA ILE A 207 -9.84 -9.75 -20.48
C ILE A 207 -10.79 -8.65 -20.94
N GLU A 208 -11.96 -8.59 -20.31
CA GLU A 208 -12.97 -7.57 -20.56
C GLU A 208 -13.28 -6.85 -19.24
N LEU A 209 -13.40 -5.54 -19.26
CA LEU A 209 -13.75 -4.76 -18.09
C LEU A 209 -15.24 -4.43 -18.16
N VAL A 210 -15.93 -4.72 -17.07
CA VAL A 210 -17.35 -4.40 -16.90
C VAL A 210 -17.43 -3.08 -16.15
N SER A 211 -17.93 -2.04 -16.80
CA SER A 211 -18.20 -0.73 -16.23
C SER A 211 -19.70 -0.46 -16.15
N ASP A 212 -20.06 0.66 -15.53
CA ASP A 212 -21.44 1.15 -15.49
C ASP A 212 -22.03 1.43 -16.89
N ASP A 213 -21.17 1.68 -17.89
CA ASP A 213 -21.56 1.96 -19.28
C ASP A 213 -21.56 0.71 -20.19
N GLY A 214 -21.17 -0.46 -19.66
CA GLY A 214 -21.13 -1.71 -20.41
C GLY A 214 -19.80 -2.45 -20.29
N THR A 215 -19.61 -3.44 -21.15
CA THR A 215 -18.41 -4.28 -21.15
C THR A 215 -17.51 -3.92 -22.33
N SER A 216 -16.21 -3.80 -22.09
CA SER A 216 -15.23 -3.47 -23.14
C SER A 216 -13.92 -4.25 -22.99
N PRO A 217 -13.27 -4.63 -24.10
CA PRO A 217 -12.06 -5.44 -24.05
C PRO A 217 -10.86 -4.63 -23.51
N ALA A 218 -10.01 -5.28 -22.73
CA ALA A 218 -8.66 -4.79 -22.41
C ALA A 218 -7.67 -5.19 -23.50
N LEU A 219 -6.62 -4.39 -23.64
CA LEU A 219 -5.39 -4.82 -24.29
C LEU A 219 -4.71 -5.85 -23.39
N LEU A 220 -4.26 -6.96 -23.98
CA LEU A 220 -3.57 -8.05 -23.29
C LEU A 220 -2.26 -8.32 -24.02
N ALA A 221 -1.13 -8.12 -23.34
CA ALA A 221 0.18 -8.43 -23.90
C ALA A 221 1.21 -8.64 -22.79
N SER A 222 2.21 -9.49 -23.04
CA SER A 222 3.36 -9.69 -22.15
C SER A 222 2.98 -9.99 -20.68
N GLY A 223 1.94 -10.83 -20.48
CA GLY A 223 1.45 -11.19 -19.14
C GLY A 223 0.82 -10.03 -18.36
N ALA A 224 0.37 -8.97 -19.03
CA ALA A 224 -0.29 -7.82 -18.42
C ALA A 224 -1.52 -7.40 -19.22
N PHE A 225 -2.41 -6.65 -18.58
CA PHE A 225 -3.54 -6.02 -19.26
C PHE A 225 -3.62 -4.52 -19.00
N LEU A 226 -4.12 -3.79 -19.99
CA LEU A 226 -4.40 -2.37 -19.93
C LEU A 226 -5.76 -2.09 -20.56
N HIS A 227 -6.61 -1.40 -19.81
CA HIS A 227 -7.88 -0.90 -20.29
C HIS A 227 -7.95 0.61 -20.09
N VAL A 228 -8.39 1.33 -21.13
CA VAL A 228 -8.49 2.79 -21.13
C VAL A 228 -9.83 3.19 -21.72
N LEU A 229 -10.60 3.98 -20.97
CA LEU A 229 -11.79 4.67 -21.46
C LEU A 229 -11.40 6.12 -21.80
N ASP A 230 -11.55 6.51 -23.07
CA ASP A 230 -11.46 7.91 -23.48
C ASP A 230 -12.77 8.62 -23.13
N ARG A 231 -12.66 9.76 -22.44
CA ARG A 231 -13.79 10.63 -22.07
C ARG A 231 -15.00 9.84 -21.57
N PRO A 232 -14.84 9.02 -20.50
CA PRO A 232 -15.93 8.22 -19.97
C PRO A 232 -17.11 9.11 -19.56
N SER A 233 -18.33 8.56 -19.55
CA SER A 233 -19.48 9.29 -19.02
C SER A 233 -19.28 9.67 -17.55
N ARG A 234 -20.03 10.67 -17.07
CA ARG A 234 -19.94 11.06 -15.67
C ARG A 234 -20.35 9.90 -14.78
N GLY A 235 -19.48 9.55 -13.85
CA GLY A 235 -19.77 8.51 -12.86
C GLY A 235 -19.57 7.10 -13.38
N THR A 236 -18.98 6.92 -14.55
CA THR A 236 -18.59 5.60 -15.04
C THR A 236 -17.48 5.03 -14.18
N TRP A 237 -17.74 3.86 -13.58
CA TRP A 237 -16.74 3.09 -12.86
C TRP A 237 -16.65 1.67 -13.40
N ILE A 238 -15.44 1.15 -13.49
CA ILE A 238 -15.14 -0.26 -13.73
C ILE A 238 -15.37 -1.02 -12.43
N ARG A 239 -16.27 -2.00 -12.48
CA ARG A 239 -16.78 -2.79 -11.34
C ARG A 239 -16.13 -4.16 -11.23
N SER A 240 -15.76 -4.76 -12.35
CA SER A 240 -15.12 -6.08 -12.39
C SER A 240 -14.37 -6.29 -13.71
N ALA A 241 -13.56 -7.33 -13.76
CA ALA A 241 -13.01 -7.86 -15.00
C ALA A 241 -13.55 -9.28 -15.26
N LEU A 242 -13.75 -9.62 -16.52
CA LEU A 242 -14.04 -10.97 -17.00
C LEU A 242 -12.81 -11.47 -17.73
N ALA A 243 -12.08 -12.39 -17.12
CA ALA A 243 -10.92 -13.03 -17.73
C ALA A 243 -11.30 -14.39 -18.31
N ARG A 244 -10.89 -14.68 -19.54
CA ARG A 244 -11.17 -15.94 -20.23
C ARG A 244 -9.88 -16.64 -20.63
N ASP A 245 -9.85 -17.95 -20.48
CA ASP A 245 -8.77 -18.82 -20.93
C ASP A 245 -9.07 -19.44 -22.32
N GLU A 246 -8.24 -20.39 -22.74
CA GLU A 246 -8.41 -21.14 -24.00
C GLU A 246 -9.74 -21.90 -24.09
N SER A 247 -10.28 -22.35 -22.95
CA SER A 247 -11.59 -23.02 -22.90
C SER A 247 -12.77 -22.06 -23.06
N ARG A 248 -12.49 -20.76 -23.20
CA ARG A 248 -13.47 -19.64 -23.24
C ARG A 248 -14.27 -19.48 -21.95
N ARG A 249 -13.94 -20.22 -20.89
CA ARG A 249 -14.56 -20.09 -19.57
C ARG A 249 -14.27 -18.71 -19.00
N ALA A 250 -15.31 -17.99 -18.58
CA ALA A 250 -15.16 -16.69 -17.95
C ALA A 250 -14.93 -16.84 -16.44
N HIS A 251 -13.94 -16.12 -15.93
CA HIS A 251 -13.64 -15.94 -14.53
C HIS A 251 -13.91 -14.48 -14.17
N VAL A 252 -14.83 -14.26 -13.24
CA VAL A 252 -15.09 -12.91 -12.72
C VAL A 252 -14.00 -12.57 -11.73
N VAL A 253 -13.25 -11.52 -12.04
CA VAL A 253 -12.23 -10.96 -11.17
C VAL A 253 -12.78 -9.67 -10.57
N PRO A 254 -13.03 -9.65 -9.25
CA PRO A 254 -13.60 -8.49 -8.58
C PRO A 254 -12.63 -7.30 -8.61
N ILE A 255 -13.15 -6.11 -8.90
CA ILE A 255 -12.43 -4.84 -8.78
C ILE A 255 -13.12 -4.06 -7.68
N LEU A 256 -12.38 -3.74 -6.62
CA LEU A 256 -12.95 -2.89 -5.58
C LEU A 256 -12.82 -1.43 -5.99
N LEU A 257 -13.96 -0.75 -5.91
CA LEU A 257 -13.96 0.70 -5.87
C LEU A 257 -13.41 1.13 -4.51
N ALA A 258 -12.11 1.36 -4.48
CA ALA A 258 -11.42 1.93 -3.35
C ALA A 258 -11.95 3.35 -3.09
N THR A 259 -13.09 3.48 -2.40
CA THR A 259 -13.41 4.70 -1.68
C THR A 259 -12.50 4.75 -0.46
N GLN A 260 -11.82 5.88 -0.20
CA GLN A 260 -10.72 5.99 0.76
C GLN A 260 -10.97 5.43 2.18
N GLU A 261 -12.21 5.20 2.60
CA GLU A 261 -12.51 4.94 4.00
C GLU A 261 -12.98 3.52 4.33
N GLN A 262 -13.46 2.74 3.36
CA GLN A 262 -13.84 1.33 3.59
C GLN A 262 -13.74 0.52 2.29
N PRO A 263 -13.43 -0.79 2.34
CA PRO A 263 -13.66 -1.71 1.23
C PRO A 263 -15.17 -1.80 0.98
N SER A 264 -15.72 -0.83 0.24
CA SER A 264 -17.13 -0.76 -0.17
C SER A 264 -17.35 -1.75 -1.31
N GLY A 265 -17.43 -3.02 -0.92
CA GLY A 265 -17.55 -4.13 -1.83
C GLY A 265 -16.98 -5.41 -1.24
N SER A 266 -17.04 -5.58 0.09
CA SER A 266 -16.69 -6.86 0.68
C SER A 266 -17.58 -7.90 0.00
N LEU A 267 -16.95 -8.74 -0.80
CA LEU A 267 -17.49 -10.06 -1.13
C LEU A 267 -18.02 -10.66 0.19
N PRO A 268 -19.04 -11.53 0.15
CA PRO A 268 -19.62 -12.15 1.34
C PRO A 268 -18.66 -13.19 1.96
N LEU A 269 -17.40 -12.80 2.16
CA LEU A 269 -16.33 -13.54 2.76
C LEU A 269 -16.32 -13.26 4.26
N SER A 270 -16.11 -14.32 5.04
CA SER A 270 -15.92 -14.23 6.47
C SER A 270 -14.43 -14.18 6.80
N ALA A 271 -14.03 -13.38 7.78
CA ALA A 271 -12.66 -13.41 8.28
C ALA A 271 -12.28 -14.82 8.76
N LYS A 272 -11.19 -15.37 8.24
CA LYS A 272 -10.67 -16.70 8.57
C LYS A 272 -9.57 -16.62 9.63
N GLY A 273 -9.02 -17.78 10.04
CA GLY A 273 -8.00 -17.87 11.09
C GLY A 273 -8.54 -17.80 12.52
N PRO A 274 -7.66 -17.76 13.53
CA PRO A 274 -8.03 -17.65 14.93
C PRO A 274 -9.00 -16.49 15.19
N ALA A 275 -9.99 -16.74 16.05
CA ALA A 275 -11.02 -15.78 16.42
C ALA A 275 -10.96 -15.38 17.90
N ARG A 276 -10.03 -15.94 18.68
CA ARG A 276 -9.88 -15.70 20.12
C ARG A 276 -8.41 -15.50 20.45
N VAL A 277 -8.16 -14.55 21.34
CA VAL A 277 -6.85 -14.37 21.98
C VAL A 277 -6.72 -15.42 23.08
N GLU A 278 -5.63 -16.19 23.04
CA GLU A 278 -5.32 -17.26 23.99
C GLU A 278 -4.55 -16.73 25.22
N ARG A 279 -3.76 -15.67 25.03
CA ARG A 279 -3.11 -14.94 26.12
C ARG A 279 -3.25 -13.44 25.90
N GLN A 280 -3.90 -12.75 26.83
CA GLN A 280 -3.99 -11.30 26.81
C GLN A 280 -2.65 -10.67 27.17
N VAL A 281 -2.14 -9.80 26.29
CA VAL A 281 -0.98 -8.93 26.56
C VAL A 281 -1.54 -7.54 26.89
N ARG A 282 -1.16 -7.00 28.05
CA ARG A 282 -1.58 -5.66 28.51
C ARG A 282 -0.38 -4.73 28.43
N GLY A 283 -0.38 -3.83 27.45
CA GLY A 283 0.77 -3.00 27.13
C GLY A 283 1.73 -3.71 26.18
N GLY A 284 3.00 -3.34 26.26
CA GLY A 284 4.08 -3.85 25.43
C GLY A 284 5.18 -2.81 25.28
N THR A 285 6.38 -3.26 24.97
CA THR A 285 7.54 -2.40 24.70
C THR A 285 8.13 -2.70 23.32
N ILE A 286 8.98 -1.80 22.86
CA ILE A 286 9.94 -2.06 21.78
C ILE A 286 11.31 -1.84 22.40
N GLY A 287 11.87 -2.90 22.99
CA GLY A 287 13.02 -2.81 23.87
C GLY A 287 14.23 -2.19 23.18
N TRP A 288 14.47 -2.57 21.93
CA TRP A 288 15.57 -2.01 21.14
C TRP A 288 15.40 -0.50 20.91
N PHE A 289 14.17 -0.01 20.80
CA PHE A 289 13.91 1.40 20.56
C PHE A 289 14.12 2.20 21.84
N THR A 290 13.57 1.73 22.97
CA THR A 290 13.77 2.35 24.29
C THR A 290 15.24 2.33 24.72
N GLN A 291 15.98 1.25 24.40
CA GLN A 291 17.41 1.10 24.72
C GLN A 291 18.33 1.75 23.68
N ARG A 292 17.76 2.38 22.63
CA ARG A 292 18.50 3.01 21.52
C ARG A 292 19.48 2.07 20.80
N GLU A 293 19.14 0.78 20.73
CA GLU A 293 19.93 -0.22 20.00
C GLU A 293 19.95 0.08 18.48
N PRO A 294 21.06 -0.19 17.78
CA PRO A 294 21.19 0.08 16.35
C PRO A 294 20.50 -0.98 15.49
N ARG A 295 19.16 -1.03 15.51
CA ARG A 295 18.35 -1.87 14.61
C ARG A 295 18.02 -1.15 13.30
N GLY A 296 18.00 -1.89 12.19
CA GLY A 296 17.83 -1.34 10.85
C GLY A 296 18.89 -0.28 10.47
N ALA A 297 18.57 0.56 9.48
CA ALA A 297 19.47 1.62 9.04
C ALA A 297 19.26 2.91 9.85
N PRO A 298 20.32 3.66 10.22
CA PRO A 298 20.17 5.00 10.76
C PRO A 298 19.53 5.92 9.70
N LEU A 299 18.79 6.92 10.16
CA LEU A 299 18.18 7.91 9.28
C LEU A 299 19.23 8.73 8.49
N GLU A 300 20.37 9.06 9.12
CA GLU A 300 21.48 9.81 8.51
C GLU A 300 22.18 9.05 7.37
N GLY A 301 22.20 7.72 7.45
CA GLY A 301 22.71 6.86 6.39
C GLY A 301 21.69 6.65 5.25
N SER A 302 20.45 7.11 5.41
CA SER A 302 19.43 7.01 4.37
C SER A 302 19.50 8.26 3.48
N PRO A 303 19.91 8.14 2.22
CA PRO A 303 20.07 9.29 1.34
C PRO A 303 18.74 10.06 1.21
N ARG A 304 18.74 11.27 1.78
CA ARG A 304 17.80 12.37 1.51
C ARG A 304 16.35 12.11 1.90
N LEU A 305 16.06 12.29 3.19
CA LEU A 305 14.76 12.85 3.57
C LEU A 305 14.53 14.15 2.75
N PRO A 306 13.33 14.43 2.19
CA PRO A 306 13.00 15.74 1.75
C PRO A 306 13.08 16.59 3.03
N PRO A 307 13.54 17.82 2.89
CA PRO A 307 13.55 18.79 3.98
C PRO A 307 12.20 18.81 4.75
N ARG A 308 11.10 18.52 4.04
CA ARG A 308 9.73 18.45 4.55
C ARG A 308 9.45 17.37 5.60
N LEU A 309 10.18 16.26 5.66
CA LEU A 309 9.97 15.26 6.72
C LEU A 309 10.72 15.60 8.01
N GLY A 310 11.94 16.13 7.90
CA GLY A 310 12.64 16.74 9.04
C GLY A 310 11.84 17.92 9.61
N ALA A 311 11.24 18.74 8.75
CA ALA A 311 10.44 19.88 9.19
C ALA A 311 9.03 19.50 9.70
N CYS A 312 8.36 18.49 9.13
CA CYS A 312 7.00 18.13 9.55
C CYS A 312 6.92 17.54 10.93
N CYS A 313 7.92 16.75 11.28
CA CYS A 313 7.72 15.68 12.24
C CYS A 313 8.66 15.77 13.43
N LEU A 314 9.57 16.76 13.46
CA LEU A 314 10.68 16.92 14.42
C LEU A 314 11.07 15.55 14.97
N LEU A 315 11.69 14.77 14.11
CA LEU A 315 12.12 13.44 14.51
C LEU A 315 13.27 13.65 15.49
N GLY A 316 13.20 12.96 16.62
CA GLY A 316 14.23 13.03 17.63
C GLY A 316 15.55 12.43 17.17
N ALA A 317 16.57 12.59 18.02
CA ALA A 317 17.93 12.12 17.75
C ALA A 317 17.99 10.62 17.43
N PHE A 318 17.00 9.83 17.90
CA PHE A 318 16.92 8.41 17.60
C PHE A 318 15.84 8.09 16.57
N ALA A 319 16.27 7.65 15.39
CA ALA A 319 15.40 7.24 14.30
C ALA A 319 16.02 6.13 13.45
N ARG A 320 15.22 5.11 13.14
CA ARG A 320 15.62 3.93 12.37
C ARG A 320 14.69 3.68 11.20
N VAL A 321 15.28 3.29 10.07
CA VAL A 321 14.56 2.80 8.89
C VAL A 321 14.64 1.28 8.89
N ILE A 322 13.49 0.64 9.08
CA ILE A 322 13.35 -0.81 9.13
C ILE A 322 12.70 -1.29 7.84
N GLN A 323 13.26 -2.36 7.26
CA GLN A 323 12.71 -3.02 6.09
C GLN A 323 12.38 -4.48 6.46
N PRO A 324 11.11 -4.80 6.77
CA PRO A 324 10.71 -6.11 7.29
C PRO A 324 11.00 -7.26 6.31
N ASP A 325 10.70 -7.05 5.03
CA ASP A 325 11.13 -7.93 3.96
C ASP A 325 12.35 -7.31 3.27
N ALA A 326 13.53 -7.89 3.46
CA ALA A 326 14.78 -7.43 2.88
C ALA A 326 14.78 -7.35 1.33
N ARG A 327 13.79 -7.97 0.67
CA ARG A 327 13.62 -7.94 -0.77
C ARG A 327 12.46 -7.04 -1.23
N ASP A 328 11.72 -6.40 -0.34
CA ASP A 328 10.67 -5.43 -0.71
C ASP A 328 11.22 -3.99 -0.61
N PHE A 329 10.67 -3.05 -1.39
CA PHE A 329 11.06 -1.64 -1.30
C PHE A 329 10.32 -0.89 -0.18
N LEU A 330 9.30 -1.50 0.42
CA LEU A 330 8.52 -0.90 1.49
C LEU A 330 9.33 -0.89 2.79
N ARG A 331 9.42 0.30 3.40
CA ARG A 331 10.18 0.52 4.64
C ARG A 331 9.31 1.24 5.64
N MET A 332 9.66 1.14 6.91
CA MET A 332 9.07 1.95 7.97
C MET A 332 10.15 2.75 8.66
N LEU A 333 9.97 4.06 8.73
CA LEU A 333 10.69 4.91 9.65
C LEU A 333 10.04 4.78 11.04
N VAL A 334 10.82 4.43 12.05
CA VAL A 334 10.46 4.44 13.46
C VAL A 334 11.35 5.43 14.17
N ALA A 335 10.79 6.44 14.81
CA ALA A 335 11.54 7.58 15.34
C ALA A 335 10.94 8.12 16.62
N GLU A 336 11.78 8.73 17.47
CA GLU A 336 11.30 9.53 18.58
C GLU A 336 10.69 10.83 18.03
N SER A 337 9.78 11.47 18.77
CA SER A 337 9.35 12.83 18.45
C SER A 337 10.02 13.84 19.38
N ASP A 338 10.65 14.87 18.81
CA ASP A 338 11.15 16.06 19.49
C ASP A 338 10.03 17.09 19.75
N LEU A 339 8.78 16.85 19.29
CA LEU A 339 7.65 17.76 19.51
C LEU A 339 7.23 17.88 20.98
N GLY A 340 7.87 17.15 21.90
CA GLY A 340 7.44 17.07 23.29
C GLY A 340 8.57 16.97 24.30
N ARG A 341 9.13 18.13 24.69
CA ARG A 341 9.29 18.47 26.12
C ARG A 341 7.90 18.62 26.80
N GLN A 342 6.94 17.77 26.43
CA GLN A 342 5.64 17.68 27.07
C GLN A 342 5.82 16.78 28.30
N PRO A 343 5.24 17.14 29.45
CA PRO A 343 5.38 16.38 30.69
C PRO A 343 4.79 14.95 30.63
N GLU A 344 4.09 14.57 29.55
CA GLU A 344 3.32 13.32 29.44
C GLU A 344 4.04 12.14 28.75
N GLY A 345 5.31 12.29 28.35
CA GLY A 345 6.20 11.15 28.01
C GLY A 345 6.58 10.98 26.54
N GLU A 346 7.43 9.99 26.28
CA GLU A 346 8.03 9.67 24.98
C GLU A 346 6.96 9.34 23.91
N GLU A 347 7.05 9.98 22.73
CA GLU A 347 6.22 9.63 21.57
C GLU A 347 7.02 8.80 20.56
N ILE A 348 6.38 7.76 20.03
CA ILE A 348 6.93 6.95 18.94
C ILE A 348 6.20 7.33 17.67
N CYS A 349 6.96 7.84 16.71
CA CYS A 349 6.52 8.11 15.36
C CYS A 349 6.80 6.92 14.45
N ARG A 350 5.82 6.58 13.61
CA ARG A 350 5.96 5.54 12.58
C ARG A 350 5.48 6.07 11.24
N TYR A 351 6.32 5.94 10.22
CA TYR A 351 5.99 6.37 8.87
C TYR A 351 6.31 5.27 7.86
N LEU A 352 5.27 4.80 7.16
CA LEU A 352 5.42 3.94 6.00
C LEU A 352 6.02 4.75 4.86
N ILE A 353 7.17 4.28 4.38
CA ILE A 353 7.86 4.82 3.22
C ILE A 353 7.48 3.98 2.01
N THR A 354 6.91 4.64 1.01
CA THR A 354 6.55 4.05 -0.28
C THR A 354 7.14 4.87 -1.42
N ARG A 355 7.08 4.33 -2.64
CA ARG A 355 7.38 5.08 -3.86
C ARG A 355 6.54 6.35 -4.03
N GLY A 356 5.28 6.30 -3.61
CA GLY A 356 4.32 7.41 -3.75
C GLY A 356 4.46 8.49 -2.68
N GLY A 357 5.36 8.29 -1.71
CA GLY A 357 5.58 9.19 -0.59
C GLY A 357 5.60 8.47 0.74
N VAL A 358 5.57 9.25 1.80
CA VAL A 358 5.69 8.81 3.18
C VAL A 358 4.41 9.17 3.92
N GLY A 359 3.84 8.22 4.66
CA GLY A 359 2.60 8.42 5.41
C GLY A 359 2.67 7.72 6.75
N GLY A 360 2.11 8.35 7.79
CA GLY A 360 2.22 7.84 9.15
C GLY A 360 1.83 8.87 10.19
N GLY A 361 2.21 8.61 11.43
CA GLY A 361 1.92 9.49 12.55
C GLY A 361 2.64 9.05 13.82
N CYS A 362 2.46 9.83 14.88
CA CYS A 362 3.05 9.56 16.19
C CYS A 362 1.97 9.24 17.21
N ALA A 363 2.33 8.43 18.20
CA ALA A 363 1.49 8.15 19.35
C ALA A 363 2.37 8.12 20.62
N PRO A 364 1.83 8.47 21.79
CA PRO A 364 2.53 8.26 23.06
C PRO A 364 2.94 6.79 23.20
N ALA A 365 4.20 6.52 23.58
CA ALA A 365 4.75 5.16 23.68
C ALA A 365 3.88 4.27 24.59
N LYS A 366 3.41 4.81 25.72
CA LYS A 366 2.52 4.12 26.67
C LYS A 366 1.16 3.74 26.06
N GLN A 367 0.70 4.46 25.05
CA GLN A 367 -0.59 4.20 24.39
C GLN A 367 -0.46 3.28 23.17
N LEU A 368 0.76 3.11 22.63
CA LEU A 368 1.00 2.40 21.39
C LEU A 368 0.41 0.98 21.40
N PHE A 369 0.59 0.24 22.50
CA PHE A 369 0.09 -1.13 22.69
C PHE A 369 -1.04 -1.25 23.71
N SER A 370 -1.77 -0.15 23.96
CA SER A 370 -2.89 -0.13 24.91
C SER A 370 -4.05 -1.05 24.51
N ARG A 371 -4.22 -1.31 23.20
CA ARG A 371 -5.28 -2.17 22.64
C ARG A 371 -4.82 -3.62 22.38
N GLY A 372 -3.54 -3.93 22.57
CA GLY A 372 -2.94 -5.23 22.28
C GLY A 372 -1.52 -5.10 21.75
N PRO A 373 -0.86 -6.25 21.44
CA PRO A 373 0.55 -6.28 21.09
C PRO A 373 0.84 -5.82 19.65
N LEU A 374 -0.19 -5.45 18.89
CA LEU A 374 -0.09 -4.93 17.53
C LEU A 374 -0.66 -3.52 17.49
N ALA A 375 0.13 -2.61 16.94
CA ALA A 375 -0.30 -1.27 16.63
C ALA A 375 -0.23 -1.12 15.11
N LEU A 376 -1.33 -1.35 14.40
CA LEU A 376 -1.36 -1.33 12.94
C LEU A 376 -2.06 -0.10 12.39
N SER A 377 -1.71 0.27 11.17
CA SER A 377 -2.49 1.13 10.29
C SER A 377 -2.63 0.44 8.94
N TRP A 378 -3.67 0.78 8.20
CA TRP A 378 -3.88 0.24 6.85
C TRP A 378 -4.49 1.29 5.93
N GLY A 379 -4.18 1.20 4.64
CA GLY A 379 -4.72 2.11 3.64
C GLY A 379 -4.20 1.84 2.23
N PHE A 380 -4.54 2.72 1.30
CA PHE A 380 -4.08 2.67 -0.08
C PHE A 380 -2.90 3.62 -0.31
N SER A 381 -1.92 3.19 -1.11
CA SER A 381 -0.83 4.04 -1.60
C SER A 381 -1.19 4.77 -2.91
N GLY A 382 -2.35 5.45 -2.90
CA GLY A 382 -2.82 6.27 -4.02
C GLY A 382 -4.13 5.81 -4.65
N VAL A 383 -4.58 6.57 -5.65
CA VAL A 383 -5.88 6.36 -6.32
C VAL A 383 -5.89 5.05 -7.11
N GLY A 384 -7.01 4.35 -7.05
CA GLY A 384 -7.31 3.16 -7.82
C GLY A 384 -6.60 1.88 -7.38
N GLN A 385 -5.75 1.93 -6.35
CA GLN A 385 -5.00 0.77 -5.85
C GLN A 385 -5.95 -0.38 -5.47
N GLN A 386 -5.58 -1.59 -5.87
CA GLN A 386 -6.31 -2.83 -5.54
C GLN A 386 -5.61 -3.64 -4.45
N PHE A 387 -4.52 -3.12 -3.89
CA PHE A 387 -3.81 -3.68 -2.74
C PHE A 387 -3.81 -2.68 -1.61
N TRP A 388 -4.27 -3.13 -0.44
CA TRP A 388 -4.11 -2.41 0.82
C TRP A 388 -2.73 -2.69 1.37
N ILE A 389 -2.08 -1.67 1.91
CA ILE A 389 -0.86 -1.85 2.70
C ILE A 389 -1.29 -1.80 4.16
N VAL A 390 -1.04 -2.90 4.88
CA VAL A 390 -1.15 -2.96 6.34
C VAL A 390 0.28 -2.84 6.87
N SER A 391 0.50 -1.88 7.76
CA SER A 391 1.81 -1.58 8.28
C SER A 391 1.73 -1.14 9.73
N GLY A 392 2.71 -1.49 10.55
CA GLY A 392 2.73 -1.00 11.92
C GLY A 392 3.86 -1.57 12.76
N LEU A 393 3.65 -1.48 14.07
CA LEU A 393 4.57 -1.95 15.09
C LEU A 393 3.96 -3.12 15.85
N ALA A 394 4.83 -4.02 16.29
CA ALA A 394 4.54 -5.15 17.16
C ALA A 394 5.33 -4.97 18.47
N SER A 395 4.79 -5.41 19.60
CA SER A 395 5.54 -5.39 20.86
C SER A 395 6.57 -6.54 20.92
N ASP A 396 7.51 -6.47 21.85
CA ASP A 396 8.56 -7.49 22.03
C ASP A 396 8.02 -8.90 22.32
N GLU A 397 6.77 -8.99 22.80
CA GLU A 397 6.08 -10.26 23.05
C GLU A 397 5.66 -11.00 21.77
N VAL A 398 5.69 -10.34 20.60
CA VAL A 398 5.31 -10.91 19.31
C VAL A 398 6.51 -11.61 18.67
N ALA A 399 6.44 -12.93 18.54
CA ALA A 399 7.47 -13.73 17.88
C ALA A 399 7.20 -13.92 16.38
N ARG A 400 5.92 -13.97 15.97
CA ARG A 400 5.53 -14.00 14.55
C ARG A 400 4.19 -13.37 14.31
N VAL A 401 3.95 -12.93 13.08
CA VAL A 401 2.67 -12.43 12.61
C VAL A 401 2.23 -13.24 11.40
N GLU A 402 0.96 -13.60 11.33
CA GLU A 402 0.35 -14.25 10.17
C GLU A 402 -0.86 -13.47 9.67
N VAL A 403 -1.12 -13.58 8.38
CA VAL A 403 -2.29 -13.00 7.71
C VAL A 403 -3.22 -14.13 7.29
N PHE A 404 -4.48 -14.01 7.65
CA PHE A 404 -5.56 -14.89 7.23
C PHE A 404 -6.56 -14.10 6.41
N LEU A 405 -6.79 -14.50 5.16
CA LEU A 405 -7.68 -13.79 4.24
C LEU A 405 -9.09 -14.41 4.22
N GLY A 406 -10.07 -13.64 3.76
CA GLY A 406 -11.47 -14.07 3.69
C GLY A 406 -11.66 -15.25 2.74
N THR A 407 -10.75 -15.41 1.78
CA THR A 407 -10.65 -16.53 0.85
C THR A 407 -10.15 -17.82 1.48
N GLY A 408 -9.63 -17.78 2.72
CA GLY A 408 -9.00 -18.93 3.39
C GLY A 408 -7.49 -19.02 3.20
N GLU A 409 -6.90 -18.17 2.35
CA GLU A 409 -5.44 -18.07 2.23
C GLU A 409 -4.82 -17.64 3.58
N GLN A 410 -3.73 -18.31 3.94
CA GLN A 410 -2.93 -18.00 5.13
C GLN A 410 -1.47 -17.83 4.72
N ARG A 411 -0.79 -16.84 5.31
CA ARG A 411 0.65 -16.64 5.07
C ARG A 411 1.34 -15.92 6.22
N PRO A 412 2.66 -16.12 6.40
CA PRO A 412 3.44 -15.29 7.30
C PRO A 412 3.45 -13.83 6.82
N ALA A 413 3.38 -12.89 7.76
CA ALA A 413 3.69 -11.49 7.51
C ALA A 413 5.17 -11.24 7.86
N PRO A 414 5.95 -10.56 7.02
CA PRO A 414 7.31 -10.16 7.36
C PRO A 414 7.30 -9.33 8.66
N LEU A 415 8.00 -9.83 9.68
CA LEU A 415 8.21 -9.19 10.97
C LEU A 415 9.72 -9.09 11.21
N ARG A 416 10.23 -7.87 11.33
CA ARG A 416 11.64 -7.62 11.64
C ARG A 416 11.76 -6.36 12.48
N ASP A 417 12.56 -6.42 13.55
CA ASP A 417 12.79 -5.30 14.46
C ASP A 417 11.48 -4.61 14.86
N ASN A 418 10.49 -5.42 15.27
CA ASN A 418 9.15 -4.99 15.69
C ASN A 418 8.31 -4.31 14.58
N VAL A 419 8.77 -4.26 13.34
CA VAL A 419 8.00 -3.69 12.22
C VAL A 419 7.36 -4.80 11.39
N VAL A 420 6.08 -4.61 11.08
CA VAL A 420 5.33 -5.46 10.16
C VAL A 420 4.81 -4.63 9.00
N ILE A 421 5.00 -5.13 7.77
CA ILE A 421 4.41 -4.56 6.55
C ILE A 421 3.91 -5.71 5.68
N VAL A 422 2.65 -5.65 5.26
CA VAL A 422 2.05 -6.63 4.35
C VAL A 422 1.11 -5.93 3.38
N ARG A 423 1.16 -6.36 2.12
CA ARG A 423 0.18 -5.98 1.09
C ARG A 423 -0.92 -7.02 1.05
N VAL A 424 -2.18 -6.62 1.00
CA VAL A 424 -3.35 -7.52 0.91
C VAL A 424 -4.23 -7.06 -0.24
N GLN A 425 -4.54 -7.96 -1.17
CA GLN A 425 -5.46 -7.63 -2.27
C GLN A 425 -6.85 -7.29 -1.71
N ALA A 426 -7.41 -6.16 -2.16
CA ALA A 426 -8.71 -5.65 -1.73
C ALA A 426 -9.84 -6.69 -1.88
N ALA A 427 -9.75 -7.52 -2.93
CA ALA A 427 -10.69 -8.59 -3.23
C ALA A 427 -10.68 -9.74 -2.20
N LYS A 428 -9.59 -9.90 -1.46
CA LYS A 428 -9.42 -11.01 -0.51
C LYS A 428 -9.84 -10.66 0.92
N PHE A 429 -10.34 -9.43 1.15
CA PHE A 429 -10.86 -9.02 2.45
C PHE A 429 -12.19 -9.71 2.78
N PRO A 430 -12.55 -9.84 4.06
CA PRO A 430 -11.83 -9.35 5.25
C PRO A 430 -10.51 -10.09 5.52
N ALA A 431 -9.59 -9.49 6.27
CA ALA A 431 -8.32 -10.09 6.65
C ALA A 431 -8.14 -10.05 8.17
N ARG A 432 -7.61 -11.11 8.78
CA ARG A 432 -7.08 -11.11 10.15
C ARG A 432 -5.57 -11.07 10.13
N ILE A 433 -5.01 -10.14 10.89
CA ILE A 433 -3.58 -10.08 11.20
C ILE A 433 -3.42 -10.59 12.63
N VAL A 434 -2.76 -11.74 12.77
CA VAL A 434 -2.69 -12.48 14.03
C VAL A 434 -1.26 -12.50 14.53
N ALA A 435 -1.05 -12.01 15.75
CA ALA A 435 0.22 -12.06 16.44
C ALA A 435 0.28 -13.31 17.33
N TYR A 436 1.42 -13.99 17.26
CA TYR A 436 1.73 -15.15 18.10
C TYR A 436 2.95 -14.87 18.96
N ASP A 437 2.96 -15.42 20.18
CA ASP A 437 4.14 -15.43 21.04
C ASP A 437 5.12 -16.56 20.68
N ALA A 438 6.26 -16.62 21.37
CA ALA A 438 7.29 -17.64 21.15
C ALA A 438 6.82 -19.08 21.42
N ARG A 439 5.70 -19.26 22.13
CA ARG A 439 5.09 -20.58 22.39
C ARG A 439 4.00 -20.91 21.36
N GLY A 440 3.82 -20.06 20.35
CA GLY A 440 2.80 -20.24 19.31
C GLY A 440 1.38 -19.90 19.77
N ARG A 441 1.20 -19.23 20.91
CA ARG A 441 -0.13 -18.82 21.39
C ARG A 441 -0.57 -17.53 20.72
N VAL A 442 -1.87 -17.42 20.44
CA VAL A 442 -2.46 -16.20 19.89
C VAL A 442 -2.51 -15.11 20.94
N ILE A 443 -1.82 -13.99 20.71
CA ILE A 443 -1.72 -12.88 21.67
C ILE A 443 -2.34 -11.58 21.19
N GLY A 444 -2.62 -11.47 19.90
CA GLY A 444 -3.28 -10.31 19.31
C GLY A 444 -3.97 -10.69 18.01
N ILE A 445 -5.14 -10.09 17.76
CA ILE A 445 -5.90 -10.26 16.53
C ILE A 445 -6.38 -8.88 16.11
N GLU A 446 -5.92 -8.41 14.96
CA GLU A 446 -6.49 -7.25 14.28
C GLU A 446 -7.29 -7.73 13.08
N THR A 447 -8.58 -7.37 13.00
CA THR A 447 -9.42 -7.77 11.86
C THR A 447 -9.80 -6.57 11.01
N ILE A 448 -9.36 -6.58 9.76
CA ILE A 448 -9.58 -5.52 8.79
C ILE A 448 -10.73 -5.93 7.85
N GLY A 449 -11.66 -5.02 7.62
CA GLY A 449 -12.77 -5.22 6.68
C GLY A 449 -13.86 -6.20 7.14
N ALA A 450 -13.80 -6.75 8.37
CA ALA A 450 -14.84 -7.63 8.91
C ALA A 450 -15.94 -6.91 9.69
N GLN A 451 -16.08 -5.58 9.55
CA GLN A 451 -17.26 -4.92 10.08
C GLN A 451 -18.47 -5.44 9.30
N ARG A 452 -19.16 -6.38 9.94
CA ARG A 452 -20.31 -7.13 9.42
C ARG A 452 -21.61 -6.32 9.45
N GLY A 453 -21.53 -5.03 9.74
CA GLY A 453 -22.60 -4.10 9.45
C GLY A 453 -22.28 -3.43 8.12
N ASP A 454 -23.29 -3.20 7.29
CA ASP A 454 -23.20 -2.13 6.32
C ASP A 454 -22.75 -0.89 7.10
N GLY A 455 -21.45 -0.57 7.02
CA GLY A 455 -20.92 0.63 7.66
C GLY A 455 -21.83 1.80 7.31
N ALA A 456 -21.84 2.82 8.16
CA ALA A 456 -22.60 4.03 7.88
C ALA A 456 -22.39 4.44 6.40
N ARG A 457 -23.45 4.41 5.60
CA ARG A 457 -23.44 4.69 4.16
C ARG A 457 -24.31 5.91 3.89
N PRO A 458 -24.00 6.70 2.86
CA PRO A 458 -24.88 7.78 2.47
C PRO A 458 -26.22 7.23 1.96
N VAL A 459 -27.31 7.78 2.46
CA VAL A 459 -28.69 7.54 2.01
C VAL A 459 -29.24 8.84 1.43
N GLY A 460 -29.73 8.77 0.20
CA GLY A 460 -30.25 9.92 -0.55
C GLY A 460 -29.17 10.76 -1.23
N ALA A 461 -29.59 11.89 -1.79
CA ALA A 461 -28.71 12.79 -2.53
C ALA A 461 -27.73 13.54 -1.62
N TRP A 462 -26.51 13.72 -2.12
CA TRP A 462 -25.53 14.61 -1.51
C TRP A 462 -25.92 16.07 -1.73
N ARG A 463 -25.84 16.88 -0.68
CA ARG A 463 -26.00 18.34 -0.77
C ARG A 463 -24.75 19.04 -0.27
N VAL A 464 -24.31 20.08 -0.94
CA VAL A 464 -23.22 20.91 -0.39
C VAL A 464 -23.78 21.79 0.73
N VAL A 465 -23.04 21.87 1.82
CA VAL A 465 -23.42 22.66 3.00
C VAL A 465 -22.39 23.73 3.34
N LEU A 466 -21.10 23.51 3.04
CA LEU A 466 -20.03 24.47 3.28
C LEU A 466 -19.08 24.54 2.09
N ARG A 467 -18.41 25.69 1.95
CA ARG A 467 -17.38 25.93 0.94
C ARG A 467 -16.20 26.67 1.57
N ALA A 468 -14.99 26.34 1.14
CA ALA A 468 -13.80 27.08 1.53
C ALA A 468 -12.83 27.20 0.36
N GLN A 469 -12.43 28.44 0.04
CA GLN A 469 -11.48 28.73 -1.02
C GLN A 469 -10.09 28.91 -0.40
N ALA A 470 -9.12 28.13 -0.83
CA ALA A 470 -7.73 28.37 -0.46
C ALA A 470 -7.10 29.45 -1.35
N ASN A 471 -6.22 30.28 -0.78
CA ASN A 471 -5.48 31.31 -1.51
C ASN A 471 -3.95 31.21 -1.24
N PRO A 472 -3.14 30.77 -2.23
CA PRO A 472 -3.55 30.10 -3.46
C PRO A 472 -4.04 28.67 -3.17
N GLY A 473 -4.94 28.13 -3.99
CA GLY A 473 -5.31 26.71 -3.88
C GLY A 473 -6.69 26.39 -4.47
N PRO A 474 -7.14 25.13 -4.32
CA PRO A 474 -8.44 24.72 -4.82
C PRO A 474 -9.60 25.25 -3.97
N LEU A 475 -10.78 25.20 -4.56
CA LEU A 475 -12.04 25.27 -3.84
C LEU A 475 -12.33 23.90 -3.20
N ALA A 476 -12.67 23.92 -1.92
CA ALA A 476 -13.18 22.77 -1.19
C ALA A 476 -14.70 22.90 -0.99
N LEU A 477 -15.41 21.81 -1.24
CA LEU A 477 -16.84 21.68 -1.03
C LEU A 477 -17.10 20.59 0.00
N LEU A 478 -17.84 20.90 1.08
CA LEU A 478 -18.30 19.88 2.02
C LEU A 478 -19.73 19.48 1.67
N HIS A 479 -19.90 18.24 1.26
CA HIS A 479 -21.18 17.61 0.99
C HIS A 479 -21.66 16.85 2.21
N VAL A 480 -22.98 16.80 2.38
CA VAL A 480 -23.67 16.03 3.41
C VAL A 480 -24.73 15.15 2.78
N ALA A 481 -24.82 13.91 3.24
CA ALA A 481 -25.96 13.02 3.02
C ALA A 481 -26.45 12.45 4.36
N ARG A 482 -27.63 11.85 4.41
CA ARG A 482 -28.05 11.08 5.60
C ARG A 482 -27.20 9.82 5.69
N SER A 483 -26.97 9.32 6.90
CA SER A 483 -26.28 8.04 7.12
C SER A 483 -27.30 6.91 7.30
N SER A 484 -26.99 5.72 6.76
CA SER A 484 -27.82 4.51 6.85
C SER A 484 -28.04 3.99 8.27
N VAL A 485 -27.14 4.33 9.20
CA VAL A 485 -27.21 3.96 10.62
C VAL A 485 -27.64 5.15 11.49
N GLY A 486 -28.37 6.09 10.89
CA GLY A 486 -28.65 7.39 11.48
C GLY A 486 -27.42 8.31 11.46
N GLY A 487 -27.64 9.62 11.66
CA GLY A 487 -26.58 10.63 11.63
C GLY A 487 -26.36 11.21 10.23
N ARG A 488 -25.11 11.50 9.88
CA ARG A 488 -24.74 12.19 8.63
C ARG A 488 -23.49 11.60 8.01
N CYS A 489 -23.47 11.55 6.69
CA CYS A 489 -22.26 11.36 5.93
C CYS A 489 -21.72 12.71 5.47
N LEU A 490 -20.41 12.89 5.57
CA LEU A 490 -19.67 14.02 5.06
C LEU A 490 -18.83 13.54 3.87
N GLN A 491 -18.76 14.35 2.82
CA GLN A 491 -17.83 14.15 1.73
C GLN A 491 -17.14 15.48 1.44
N LEU A 492 -15.82 15.55 1.63
CA LEU A 492 -15.03 16.69 1.20
C LEU A 492 -14.64 16.45 -0.25
N GLU A 493 -15.08 17.31 -1.15
CA GLU A 493 -14.67 17.32 -2.55
C GLU A 493 -13.71 18.49 -2.77
N LEU A 494 -12.50 18.17 -3.24
CA LEU A 494 -11.56 19.16 -3.75
C LEU A 494 -11.71 19.17 -5.27
N VAL A 495 -12.10 20.32 -5.80
CA VAL A 495 -12.50 20.54 -7.20
C VAL A 495 -11.45 20.08 -8.24
N ASP A 496 -10.21 19.83 -7.83
CA ASP A 496 -9.13 19.41 -8.69
C ASP A 496 -8.67 17.95 -8.52
N HIS A 497 -8.70 17.34 -7.32
CA HIS A 497 -7.81 16.19 -7.09
C HIS A 497 -8.29 15.04 -6.17
N SER A 498 -9.33 15.19 -5.34
CA SER A 498 -9.70 14.11 -4.41
C SER A 498 -11.00 14.35 -3.68
N ALA A 499 -11.75 13.28 -3.40
CA ALA A 499 -12.84 13.29 -2.44
C ALA A 499 -12.54 12.35 -1.27
N SER A 500 -12.71 12.82 -0.04
CA SER A 500 -12.76 11.97 1.16
C SER A 500 -14.21 11.87 1.65
N ARG A 501 -14.58 10.76 2.28
CA ARG A 501 -15.97 10.49 2.65
C ARG A 501 -16.05 9.71 3.95
N ARG A 502 -16.62 10.35 4.97
CA ARG A 502 -16.83 9.76 6.28
C ARG A 502 -18.31 9.75 6.66
N CYS A 503 -18.80 8.65 7.19
CA CYS A 503 -20.15 8.56 7.71
C CYS A 503 -20.15 8.38 9.21
N TYR A 504 -20.96 9.20 9.90
CA TYR A 504 -21.04 9.24 11.35
C TYR A 504 -22.40 8.68 11.78
N PRO A 505 -22.43 7.71 12.72
CA PRO A 505 -23.68 7.25 13.29
C PRO A 505 -24.35 8.35 14.12
N ALA A 506 -25.67 8.27 14.28
CA ALA A 506 -26.41 9.20 15.15
C ALA A 506 -25.89 9.15 16.60
N SER A 507 -25.40 7.98 17.02
CA SER A 507 -24.88 7.72 18.36
C SER A 507 -23.48 8.27 18.61
N SER A 508 -22.79 8.87 17.64
CA SER A 508 -21.45 9.37 17.90
C SER A 508 -21.48 10.55 18.88
N ARG A 509 -20.92 10.34 20.07
CA ARG A 509 -20.93 11.28 21.20
C ARG A 509 -19.71 12.18 21.30
N ARG A 510 -18.73 12.03 20.39
CA ARG A 510 -17.52 12.86 20.43
C ARG A 510 -17.90 14.32 20.16
N PRO A 511 -17.56 15.28 21.05
CA PRO A 511 -17.91 16.68 20.84
C PRO A 511 -17.23 17.28 19.60
N LEU A 512 -16.08 16.71 19.19
CA LEU A 512 -15.35 17.13 18.01
C LEU A 512 -14.82 15.91 17.24
N GLU A 513 -15.07 15.89 15.92
CA GLU A 513 -14.51 14.89 15.00
C GLU A 513 -14.13 15.55 13.68
N LEU A 514 -12.91 16.06 13.64
CA LEU A 514 -12.33 16.70 12.47
C LEU A 514 -11.36 15.77 11.75
N SER A 515 -11.16 16.04 10.46
CA SER A 515 -10.18 15.43 9.60
C SER A 515 -9.44 16.54 8.86
N GLN A 516 -8.22 16.24 8.44
CA GLN A 516 -7.39 17.16 7.68
C GLN A 516 -7.09 16.54 6.32
N GLN A 517 -7.28 17.31 5.26
CA GLN A 517 -6.89 16.92 3.91
C GLN A 517 -5.97 17.99 3.32
N SER A 518 -4.75 17.57 2.98
CA SER A 518 -3.75 18.45 2.39
C SER A 518 -3.58 18.17 0.90
N THR A 519 -3.42 19.23 0.13
CA THR A 519 -2.98 19.22 -1.27
C THR A 519 -1.56 19.76 -1.37
N ARG A 520 -1.02 19.85 -2.58
CA ARG A 520 0.27 20.54 -2.81
C ARG A 520 0.19 22.05 -2.53
N ARG A 521 -0.99 22.65 -2.53
CA ARG A 521 -1.18 24.12 -2.49
C ARG A 521 -1.88 24.62 -1.23
N ALA A 522 -2.64 23.77 -0.56
CA ALA A 522 -3.50 24.14 0.57
C ALA A 522 -3.78 22.96 1.48
N ALA A 523 -4.14 23.23 2.74
CA ALA A 523 -4.72 22.24 3.64
C ALA A 523 -6.14 22.66 4.02
N PHE A 524 -6.99 21.67 4.26
CA PHE A 524 -8.37 21.87 4.69
C PHE A 524 -8.63 21.07 5.96
N VAL A 525 -9.32 21.70 6.90
CA VAL A 525 -9.86 21.05 8.10
C VAL A 525 -11.35 20.93 7.89
N TYR A 526 -11.91 19.75 8.09
CA TYR A 526 -13.33 19.55 7.92
C TYR A 526 -13.85 18.47 8.85
N GLY A 527 -15.14 18.50 9.16
CA GLY A 527 -15.75 17.48 10.00
C GLY A 527 -17.01 17.96 10.68
N ARG A 528 -17.27 17.40 11.87
CA ARG A 528 -18.43 17.75 12.69
C ARG A 528 -18.01 18.21 14.09
N ALA A 529 -18.85 19.05 14.66
CA ALA A 529 -18.81 19.47 16.05
C ALA A 529 -20.20 19.22 16.66
N ALA A 530 -20.25 18.89 17.95
CA ALA A 530 -21.50 18.75 18.68
C ALA A 530 -22.23 20.11 18.81
N ALA A 531 -23.51 20.07 19.18
CA ALA A 531 -24.37 21.25 19.17
C ALA A 531 -23.99 22.29 20.23
N ASP A 532 -23.34 21.85 21.30
CA ASP A 532 -22.79 22.65 22.41
C ASP A 532 -21.42 23.27 22.08
N VAL A 533 -20.77 22.90 20.97
CA VAL A 533 -19.51 23.51 20.54
C VAL A 533 -19.78 24.80 19.77
N ALA A 534 -19.53 25.95 20.40
CA ALA A 534 -19.70 27.27 19.81
C ALA A 534 -18.51 27.69 18.92
N SER A 535 -17.30 27.24 19.24
CA SER A 535 -16.10 27.56 18.45
C SER A 535 -15.05 26.45 18.50
N VAL A 536 -14.14 26.46 17.53
CA VAL A 536 -12.99 25.56 17.46
C VAL A 536 -11.73 26.40 17.28
N GLU A 537 -10.83 26.35 18.26
CA GLU A 537 -9.48 26.90 18.13
C GLU A 537 -8.59 25.92 17.38
N LEU A 538 -8.13 26.32 16.21
CA LEU A 538 -7.11 25.65 15.44
C LEU A 538 -5.74 26.18 15.91
N ARG A 539 -5.00 25.33 16.64
CA ARG A 539 -3.69 25.68 17.18
C ARG A 539 -2.58 25.15 16.28
N TYR A 540 -1.76 26.08 15.82
CA TYR A 540 -0.61 25.81 14.98
C TYR A 540 0.64 25.60 15.84
N ARG A 541 1.63 24.94 15.26
CA ARG A 541 2.83 24.51 15.96
C ARG A 541 3.71 25.67 16.45
N ASP A 542 3.69 26.78 15.73
CA ASP A 542 4.37 28.04 16.04
C ASP A 542 3.68 28.84 17.17
N GLY A 543 2.57 28.34 17.70
CA GLY A 543 1.79 29.00 18.75
C GLY A 543 0.66 29.86 18.22
N ASP A 544 0.59 30.09 16.91
CA ASP A 544 -0.54 30.76 16.27
C ASP A 544 -1.85 30.02 16.58
N VAL A 545 -2.93 30.78 16.74
CA VAL A 545 -4.27 30.26 17.00
C VAL A 545 -5.25 30.94 16.06
N GLU A 546 -6.12 30.14 15.45
CA GLU A 546 -7.23 30.63 14.64
C GLU A 546 -8.55 30.05 15.14
N THR A 547 -9.51 30.92 15.45
CA THR A 547 -10.82 30.48 15.94
C THR A 547 -11.81 30.39 14.79
N VAL A 548 -12.35 29.18 14.57
CA VAL A 548 -13.32 28.89 13.52
C VAL A 548 -14.67 28.54 14.15
N LYS A 549 -15.76 29.10 13.64
CA LYS A 549 -17.11 28.79 14.12
C LYS A 549 -17.72 27.66 13.30
N PRO A 550 -18.15 26.54 13.92
CA PRO A 550 -18.94 25.53 13.21
C PRO A 550 -20.26 26.13 12.70
N VAL A 551 -20.64 25.77 11.47
CA VAL A 551 -21.92 26.16 10.88
C VAL A 551 -22.85 24.95 10.92
N ARG A 552 -23.89 25.03 11.77
CA ARG A 552 -24.87 23.93 11.98
C ARG A 552 -24.20 22.59 12.38
N GLY A 553 -23.21 22.68 13.27
CA GLY A 553 -22.43 21.54 13.76
C GLY A 553 -21.44 20.96 12.75
N LEU A 554 -21.12 21.70 11.68
CA LEU A 554 -20.18 21.28 10.64
C LEU A 554 -19.06 22.31 10.51
N LEU A 555 -17.86 21.85 10.19
CA LEU A 555 -16.70 22.69 9.98
C LEU A 555 -16.10 22.38 8.61
N LEU A 556 -15.75 23.43 7.87
CA LEU A 556 -14.87 23.38 6.71
C LEU A 556 -14.05 24.67 6.71
N HIS A 557 -12.75 24.54 6.87
CA HIS A 557 -11.81 25.66 6.93
C HIS A 557 -10.64 25.42 5.98
N ALA A 558 -10.33 26.42 5.15
CA ALA A 558 -9.11 26.42 4.36
C ALA A 558 -7.99 27.00 5.20
N VAL A 559 -7.01 26.17 5.55
CA VAL A 559 -5.82 26.62 6.28
C VAL A 559 -5.05 27.60 5.38
N PRO A 560 -4.86 28.86 5.81
CA PRO A 560 -4.15 29.86 5.02
C PRO A 560 -2.76 29.37 4.61
N SER A 561 -2.34 29.70 3.37
CA SER A 561 -1.07 29.24 2.81
C SER A 561 0.17 29.69 3.61
N ARG A 562 0.07 30.80 4.36
CA ARG A 562 1.10 31.22 5.33
C ARG A 562 1.35 30.17 6.43
N HIS A 563 0.30 29.43 6.83
CA HIS A 563 0.37 28.33 7.79
C HIS A 563 0.66 26.97 7.11
N ALA A 564 0.81 26.94 5.78
CA ALA A 564 1.27 25.75 5.06
C ALA A 564 2.80 25.65 4.98
N ARG A 565 3.53 26.63 5.52
CA ARG A 565 5.00 26.65 5.60
C ARG A 565 5.50 25.65 6.65
N ASP A 566 6.73 25.19 6.45
CA ASP A 566 7.42 24.35 7.42
C ASP A 566 7.52 25.09 8.78
N GLY A 567 7.14 24.43 9.88
CA GLY A 567 7.07 25.02 11.22
C GLY A 567 5.70 25.55 11.66
N HIS A 568 4.80 25.93 10.75
CA HIS A 568 3.50 26.58 11.06
C HIS A 568 2.29 25.65 10.90
N ARG A 569 2.47 24.34 11.12
CA ARG A 569 1.43 23.35 10.82
C ARG A 569 0.35 23.31 11.90
N LEU A 570 -0.88 23.09 11.47
CA LEU A 570 -1.99 22.81 12.36
C LEU A 570 -1.74 21.49 13.12
N THR A 571 -1.85 21.52 14.45
CA THR A 571 -1.55 20.35 15.30
C THR A 571 -2.73 19.93 16.16
N ILE A 572 -3.50 20.88 16.67
CA ILE A 572 -4.57 20.63 17.64
C ILE A 572 -5.79 21.45 17.24
N ALA A 573 -6.96 20.85 17.37
CA ALA A 573 -8.23 21.54 17.40
C ALA A 573 -8.83 21.45 18.80
N VAL A 574 -9.16 22.60 19.40
CA VAL A 574 -9.78 22.69 20.73
C VAL A 574 -11.21 23.19 20.54
N ALA A 575 -12.19 22.35 20.87
CA ALA A 575 -13.59 22.73 20.87
C ALA A 575 -13.92 23.49 22.15
N ARG A 576 -14.63 24.61 22.02
CA ARG A 576 -15.12 25.43 23.13
C ARG A 576 -16.62 25.63 23.09
N ASP A 577 -17.23 25.71 24.27
CA ASP A 577 -18.64 26.06 24.44
C ASP A 577 -18.87 27.58 24.28
N ALA A 578 -20.10 28.04 24.55
CA ALA A 578 -20.49 29.44 24.40
C ALA A 578 -19.82 30.36 25.44
N GLU A 579 -19.50 29.80 26.61
CA GLU A 579 -18.82 30.46 27.72
C GLU A 579 -17.29 30.49 27.53
N GLY A 580 -16.76 29.77 26.53
CA GLY A 580 -15.35 29.70 26.19
C GLY A 580 -14.59 28.57 26.91
N ASN A 581 -15.27 27.71 27.66
CA ASN A 581 -14.65 26.57 28.31
C ASN A 581 -14.25 25.52 27.27
N GLU A 582 -13.13 24.82 27.52
CA GLU A 582 -12.70 23.71 26.67
C GLU A 582 -13.62 22.50 26.88
N VAL A 583 -14.31 22.07 25.83
CA VAL A 583 -15.18 20.88 25.84
C VAL A 583 -14.37 19.62 25.51
N THR A 584 -13.51 19.72 24.51
CA THR A 584 -12.60 18.63 24.11
C THR A 584 -11.45 19.19 23.28
N ARG A 585 -10.38 18.41 23.20
CA ARG A 585 -9.29 18.62 22.24
C ARG A 585 -9.10 17.41 21.34
N GLN A 586 -8.74 17.67 20.09
CA GLN A 586 -8.42 16.65 19.10
C GLN A 586 -7.09 16.98 18.44
N ARG A 587 -6.15 16.04 18.42
CA ARG A 587 -4.93 16.16 17.62
C ARG A 587 -5.25 15.92 16.14
N LEU A 588 -4.76 16.80 15.28
CA LEU A 588 -4.93 16.72 13.83
C LEU A 588 -3.63 16.21 13.18
N GLY A 589 -3.75 15.45 12.11
CA GLY A 589 -2.60 14.86 11.40
C GLY A 589 -2.19 13.46 11.86
N SER A 590 -2.62 13.01 13.04
CA SER A 590 -2.69 11.59 13.38
C SER A 590 -4.08 11.09 12.99
N GLN A 591 -4.19 10.13 12.07
CA GLN A 591 -5.48 9.45 11.91
C GLN A 591 -5.85 8.84 13.26
N PRO A 592 -7.02 9.15 13.86
CA PRO A 592 -7.50 8.35 14.96
C PRO A 592 -7.66 6.93 14.41
N ALA A 593 -6.99 5.96 15.06
CA ALA A 593 -7.24 4.56 14.78
C ALA A 593 -8.77 4.33 14.87
N PRO A 594 -9.38 3.63 13.90
CA PRO A 594 -10.82 3.39 13.88
C PRO A 594 -11.34 2.78 15.20
#